data_AF-A0A6V7HDG3-F1
#
_entry.id   AF-A0A6V7HDG3-F1
#
_cell.length_a   1.000
_cell.length_b   1.000
_cell.length_c   1.000
_cell.angle_alpha   90.00
_cell.angle_beta   90.00
_cell.angle_gamma   90.00
#
_symmetry.space_group_name_H-M   'P 1'
#
loop_
_entity.id
_entity.type
_entity.pdbx_description
1 polymer ?
#
loop_
_entity_poly.entity_id
_entity_poly.type
_entity_poly.pdbx_seq_one_letter_code
_entity_poly.pdbx_strand_id
1 'polypeptide(L)'
;GQSPDTEIGRIYVFDLDDWDLPDKKFYWDGLEHPQFKLDEDTGMIYMKSGTHDGRYHLRFKVYDRKHTQTDVPANVTVTVKTIPHEAVLNSGSVRISGITDEDFIRVWDYKSQTVSRSKAELFRDKLAHLLNIDRENVDVFSVQLRRMHPPLTDVRFAAHGSPYYKPVRLNGIVLMHREEVN
;
A
#
# COMPACT_ATOMS: atom_id res chain seq x y z
N GLY A 1 -22.82 4.61 -12.69
CA GLY A 1 -21.63 5.35 -13.12
C GLY A 1 -20.46 4.43 -12.99
N GLN A 2 -19.63 4.30 -14.03
CA GLN A 2 -18.38 3.53 -13.93
C GLN A 2 -17.42 4.30 -13.03
N SER A 3 -16.93 3.66 -11.97
CA SER A 3 -15.84 4.22 -11.17
C SER A 3 -14.62 4.42 -12.07
N PRO A 4 -13.89 5.53 -11.96
CA PRO A 4 -12.67 5.75 -12.75
C PRO A 4 -11.61 4.70 -12.41
N ASP A 5 -10.66 4.50 -13.32
CA ASP A 5 -9.47 3.71 -13.02
C ASP A 5 -8.69 4.36 -11.87
N THR A 6 -8.13 3.55 -10.98
CA THR A 6 -7.49 4.02 -9.74
C THR A 6 -5.98 3.84 -9.84
N GLU A 7 -5.22 4.89 -9.56
CA GLU A 7 -3.76 4.79 -9.38
C GLU A 7 -3.44 3.94 -8.14
N ILE A 8 -2.60 2.92 -8.30
CA ILE A 8 -2.27 1.97 -7.20
C ILE A 8 -0.80 1.95 -6.84
N GLY A 9 0.06 2.57 -7.64
CA GLY A 9 1.49 2.66 -7.35
C GLY A 9 2.34 2.66 -8.61
N ARG A 10 3.60 3.00 -8.44
CA ARG A 10 4.58 3.11 -9.51
C ARG A 10 5.56 1.94 -9.48
N ILE A 11 6.00 1.48 -10.65
CA ILE A 11 7.11 0.53 -10.74
C ILE A 11 8.36 1.16 -10.12
N TYR A 12 8.91 0.48 -9.11
CA TYR A 12 10.18 0.86 -8.49
C TYR A 12 11.35 0.30 -9.30
N VAL A 13 12.37 1.13 -9.52
CA VAL A 13 13.64 0.75 -10.13
C VAL A 13 14.72 1.23 -9.20
N PHE A 14 15.60 0.32 -8.76
CA PHE A 14 16.74 0.71 -7.94
C PHE A 14 17.75 1.41 -8.84
N ASP A 15 17.69 2.74 -8.87
CA ASP A 15 18.74 3.58 -9.42
C ASP A 15 19.13 4.60 -8.37
N LEU A 16 20.42 4.91 -8.28
CA LEU A 16 20.94 5.86 -7.29
C LEU A 16 20.55 7.32 -7.62
N ASP A 17 19.88 7.52 -8.77
CA ASP A 17 19.57 8.81 -9.37
C ASP A 17 18.10 8.88 -9.86
N ASP A 18 17.12 9.10 -8.97
CA ASP A 18 15.67 9.25 -9.31
C ASP A 18 15.34 10.50 -10.18
N TRP A 19 16.33 11.28 -10.60
CA TRP A 19 16.18 12.50 -11.41
C TRP A 19 16.20 12.24 -12.94
N ASP A 20 16.44 11.00 -13.37
CA ASP A 20 16.49 10.60 -14.78
C ASP A 20 15.26 9.81 -15.26
N LEU A 21 14.16 9.84 -14.51
CA LEU A 21 12.88 9.24 -14.91
C LEU A 21 12.44 9.57 -16.35
N PRO A 22 12.71 10.78 -16.91
CA PRO A 22 12.43 11.06 -18.32
C PRO A 22 13.19 10.18 -19.33
N ASP A 23 14.31 9.58 -18.93
CA ASP A 23 15.15 8.69 -19.75
C ASP A 23 14.77 7.20 -19.60
N LYS A 24 13.78 6.90 -18.76
CA LYS A 24 13.26 5.55 -18.52
C LYS A 24 11.93 5.32 -19.23
N LYS A 25 11.73 4.10 -19.70
CA LYS A 25 10.45 3.62 -20.25
C LYS A 25 10.06 2.30 -19.62
N PHE A 26 8.78 2.15 -19.36
CA PHE A 26 8.21 1.00 -18.67
C PHE A 26 7.30 0.24 -19.61
N TYR A 27 7.41 -1.08 -19.64
CA TYR A 27 6.63 -1.92 -20.54
C TYR A 27 6.15 -3.18 -19.83
N TRP A 28 5.08 -3.77 -20.33
CA TRP A 28 4.66 -5.11 -19.92
C TRP A 28 5.69 -6.16 -20.36
N ASP A 29 6.00 -7.10 -19.46
CA ASP A 29 6.74 -8.31 -19.82
C ASP A 29 5.77 -9.33 -20.44
N GLY A 30 5.47 -9.14 -21.72
CA GLY A 30 4.49 -9.91 -22.48
C GLY A 30 3.22 -9.12 -22.78
N LEU A 31 2.07 -9.79 -22.68
CA LEU A 31 0.76 -9.16 -22.94
C LEU A 31 0.30 -8.31 -21.75
N GLU A 32 -0.32 -7.17 -22.04
CA GLU A 32 -0.97 -6.32 -21.04
C GLU A 32 -2.02 -7.12 -20.24
N HIS A 33 -2.08 -6.88 -18.93
CA HIS A 33 -3.09 -7.50 -18.08
C HIS A 33 -4.48 -6.89 -18.32
N PRO A 34 -5.56 -7.70 -18.47
CA PRO A 34 -6.89 -7.19 -18.80
C PRO A 34 -7.49 -6.26 -17.74
N GLN A 35 -7.03 -6.35 -16.48
CA GLN A 35 -7.53 -5.58 -15.32
C GLN A 35 -6.62 -4.44 -14.84
N PHE A 36 -5.45 -4.24 -15.45
CA PHE A 36 -4.53 -3.16 -15.09
C PHE A 36 -4.07 -2.41 -16.32
N LYS A 37 -3.68 -1.14 -16.15
CA LYS A 37 -2.99 -0.34 -17.17
C LYS A 37 -1.64 0.11 -16.62
N LEU A 38 -0.73 0.39 -17.53
CA LEU A 38 0.56 0.99 -17.25
C LEU A 38 0.65 2.29 -18.04
N ASP A 39 1.05 3.36 -17.37
CA ASP A 39 1.61 4.53 -18.03
C ASP A 39 3.09 4.24 -18.31
N GLU A 40 3.45 4.06 -19.57
CA GLU A 40 4.80 3.68 -20.00
C GLU A 40 5.84 4.78 -19.81
N ASP A 41 5.38 6.03 -19.66
CA ASP A 41 6.25 7.21 -19.47
C ASP A 41 6.56 7.42 -18.00
N THR A 42 5.57 7.26 -17.13
CA THR A 42 5.74 7.47 -15.69
C THR A 42 6.03 6.19 -14.94
N GLY A 43 5.65 5.02 -15.45
CA GLY A 43 5.67 3.74 -14.73
C GLY A 43 4.53 3.60 -13.72
N MET A 44 3.53 4.48 -13.77
CA MET A 44 2.35 4.42 -12.89
C MET A 44 1.40 3.29 -13.32
N ILE A 45 0.99 2.48 -12.35
CA ILE A 45 0.06 1.37 -12.55
C ILE A 45 -1.33 1.84 -12.14
N TYR A 46 -2.31 1.57 -13.00
CA TYR A 46 -3.72 1.86 -12.77
C TYR A 46 -4.51 0.55 -12.68
N MET A 47 -5.33 0.43 -11.64
CA MET A 47 -6.32 -0.63 -11.50
C MET A 47 -7.59 -0.24 -12.26
N LYS A 48 -8.02 -1.10 -13.19
CA LYS A 48 -9.25 -0.87 -13.96
C LYS A 48 -10.48 -1.03 -13.08
N SER A 49 -11.51 -0.24 -13.36
CA SER A 49 -12.82 -0.39 -12.72
C SER A 49 -13.36 -1.82 -12.82
N GLY A 50 -13.93 -2.36 -11.74
CA GLY A 50 -14.45 -3.73 -11.72
C GLY A 50 -13.38 -4.82 -11.61
N THR A 51 -12.15 -4.48 -11.23
CA THR A 51 -11.15 -5.49 -10.86
C THR A 51 -11.64 -6.28 -9.64
N HIS A 52 -11.68 -7.61 -9.79
CA HIS A 52 -12.17 -8.52 -8.75
C HIS A 52 -11.11 -8.75 -7.66
N ASP A 53 -11.57 -9.20 -6.49
CA ASP A 53 -10.70 -9.65 -5.41
C ASP A 53 -9.75 -10.73 -5.89
N GLY A 54 -8.48 -10.63 -5.48
CA GLY A 54 -7.46 -11.58 -5.89
C GLY A 54 -6.05 -11.05 -5.76
N ARG A 55 -5.09 -11.92 -6.06
CA ARG A 55 -3.67 -11.61 -6.08
C ARG A 55 -3.15 -11.70 -7.51
N TYR A 56 -2.72 -10.58 -8.04
CA TYR A 56 -2.26 -10.41 -9.41
C TYR A 56 -0.75 -10.24 -9.45
N HIS A 57 -0.08 -11.05 -10.26
CA HIS A 57 1.36 -10.98 -10.46
C HIS A 57 1.63 -10.27 -11.79
N LEU A 58 1.95 -8.98 -11.71
CA LEU A 58 2.24 -8.14 -12.85
C LEU A 58 3.75 -8.17 -13.10
N ARG A 59 4.13 -8.33 -14.36
CA ARG A 59 5.53 -8.38 -14.78
C ARG A 59 5.78 -7.29 -15.79
N PHE A 60 6.84 -6.56 -15.57
CA PHE A 60 7.23 -5.42 -16.37
C PHE A 60 8.72 -5.52 -16.73
N LYS A 61 9.10 -4.74 -17.73
CA LYS A 61 10.47 -4.48 -18.11
C LYS A 61 10.70 -2.97 -18.10
N VAL A 62 11.91 -2.59 -17.71
CA VAL A 62 12.35 -1.20 -17.75
C VAL A 62 13.50 -1.07 -18.74
N TYR A 63 13.38 -0.09 -19.61
CA TYR A 63 14.43 0.36 -20.51
C TYR A 63 14.98 1.68 -19.99
N ASP A 64 16.28 1.71 -19.72
CA ASP A 64 17.00 2.90 -19.31
C ASP A 64 17.96 3.32 -20.42
N ARG A 65 17.66 4.45 -21.05
CA ARG A 65 18.44 4.97 -22.16
C ARG A 65 19.80 5.51 -21.72
N LYS A 66 19.90 6.04 -20.50
CA LYS A 66 21.08 6.74 -19.98
C LYS A 66 22.14 5.77 -19.47
N HIS A 67 21.72 4.67 -18.85
CA HIS A 67 22.61 3.66 -18.31
C HIS A 67 22.82 2.46 -19.24
N THR A 68 22.26 2.47 -20.45
CA THR A 68 22.35 1.37 -21.43
C THR A 68 21.80 0.04 -20.90
N GLN A 69 20.94 0.10 -19.88
CA GLN A 69 20.32 -1.08 -19.30
C GLN A 69 19.01 -1.37 -20.05
N THR A 70 18.98 -2.49 -20.74
CA THR A 70 17.82 -2.95 -21.50
C THR A 70 17.13 -4.08 -20.75
N ASP A 71 15.79 -4.07 -20.75
CA ASP A 71 14.96 -5.18 -20.30
C ASP A 71 15.18 -5.59 -18.83
N VAL A 72 15.40 -4.62 -17.93
CA VAL A 72 15.50 -4.89 -16.49
C VAL A 72 14.13 -5.38 -15.99
N PRO A 73 14.02 -6.61 -15.45
CA PRO A 73 12.73 -7.14 -15.01
C PRO A 73 12.26 -6.45 -13.73
N ALA A 74 10.99 -6.05 -13.70
CA ALA A 74 10.33 -5.46 -12.55
C ALA A 74 9.01 -6.18 -12.26
N ASN A 75 8.95 -6.89 -11.13
CA ASN A 75 7.79 -7.68 -10.72
C ASN A 75 6.99 -6.94 -9.66
N VAL A 76 5.68 -6.80 -9.88
CA VAL A 76 4.75 -6.17 -8.93
C VAL A 76 3.65 -7.15 -8.58
N THR A 77 3.43 -7.37 -7.28
CA THR A 77 2.29 -8.15 -6.79
C THR A 77 1.22 -7.19 -6.29
N VAL A 78 0.04 -7.24 -6.87
CA VAL A 78 -1.12 -6.44 -6.45
C VAL A 78 -2.13 -7.35 -5.79
N THR A 79 -2.52 -7.04 -4.55
CA THR A 79 -3.61 -7.73 -3.85
C THR A 79 -4.82 -6.82 -3.80
N VAL A 80 -5.92 -7.24 -4.42
CA VAL A 80 -7.21 -6.54 -4.42
C VAL A 80 -8.12 -7.23 -3.43
N LYS A 81 -8.68 -6.47 -2.50
CA LYS A 81 -9.64 -6.95 -1.49
C LYS A 81 -10.80 -5.98 -1.40
N THR A 82 -12.01 -6.50 -1.51
CA THR A 82 -13.23 -5.72 -1.31
C THR A 82 -13.40 -5.43 0.17
N ILE A 83 -13.57 -4.16 0.50
CA ILE A 83 -13.85 -3.71 1.86
C ILE A 83 -15.37 -3.56 2.02
N PRO A 84 -16.02 -4.29 2.94
CA PRO A 84 -17.45 -4.17 3.17
C PRO A 84 -17.86 -2.74 3.57
N HIS A 85 -19.05 -2.31 3.16
CA HIS A 85 -19.54 -0.97 3.50
C HIS A 85 -19.59 -0.74 5.02
N GLU A 86 -19.95 -1.78 5.79
CA GLU A 86 -19.96 -1.72 7.25
C GLU A 86 -18.57 -1.45 7.84
N ALA A 87 -17.50 -2.00 7.24
CA ALA A 87 -16.12 -1.76 7.66
C ALA A 87 -15.74 -0.28 7.50
N VAL A 88 -16.19 0.35 6.42
CA VAL A 88 -15.98 1.78 6.16
C VAL A 88 -16.75 2.63 7.18
N LEU A 89 -18.03 2.33 7.41
CA LEU A 89 -18.86 3.05 8.38
C LEU A 89 -18.35 2.94 9.82
N ASN A 90 -17.86 1.77 10.20
CA ASN A 90 -17.36 1.50 11.55
C ASN A 90 -15.83 1.65 11.67
N SER A 91 -15.20 2.36 10.75
CA SER A 91 -13.74 2.51 10.75
C SER A 91 -13.21 3.41 11.87
N GLY A 92 -12.07 3.02 12.42
CA GLY A 92 -11.23 3.86 13.26
C GLY A 92 -10.22 4.65 12.42
N SER A 93 -9.63 5.67 13.04
CA SER A 93 -8.57 6.48 12.41
C SER A 93 -7.47 6.79 13.40
N VAL A 94 -6.22 6.66 12.96
CA VAL A 94 -5.04 7.05 13.73
C VAL A 94 -4.17 7.99 12.90
N ARG A 95 -3.53 8.93 13.59
CA ARG A 95 -2.56 9.86 13.01
C ARG A 95 -1.19 9.58 13.60
N ILE A 96 -0.26 9.19 12.73
CA ILE A 96 1.09 8.78 13.07
C ILE A 96 2.06 9.90 12.67
N SER A 97 2.87 10.36 13.62
CA SER A 97 3.88 11.40 13.39
C SER A 97 5.23 10.76 13.10
N GLY A 98 6.02 11.38 12.21
CA GLY A 98 7.39 10.96 11.91
C GLY A 98 7.52 9.76 10.99
N ILE A 99 6.41 9.24 10.46
CA ILE A 99 6.37 8.09 9.54
C ILE A 99 5.63 8.49 8.27
N THR A 100 6.22 8.25 7.10
CA THR A 100 5.55 8.43 5.80
C THR A 100 4.59 7.28 5.51
N ASP A 101 3.68 7.45 4.54
CA ASP A 101 2.83 6.37 4.06
C ASP A 101 3.67 5.22 3.47
N GLU A 102 4.69 5.54 2.68
CA GLU A 102 5.64 4.56 2.14
C GLU A 102 6.36 3.80 3.26
N ASP A 103 6.94 4.49 4.24
CA ASP A 103 7.62 3.87 5.38
C ASP A 103 6.68 3.00 6.24
N PHE A 104 5.38 3.28 6.22
CA PHE A 104 4.38 2.52 6.97
C PHE A 104 4.08 1.18 6.29
N ILE A 105 3.99 1.15 4.95
CA ILE A 105 3.67 -0.05 4.18
C ILE A 105 4.90 -0.84 3.71
N ARG A 106 6.10 -0.25 3.74
CA ARG A 106 7.32 -0.85 3.20
C ARG A 106 7.66 -2.20 3.88
N VAL A 107 7.97 -3.20 3.05
CA VAL A 107 8.47 -4.51 3.49
C VAL A 107 9.95 -4.72 3.21
N TRP A 108 10.53 -4.00 2.25
CA TRP A 108 11.94 -4.11 1.90
C TRP A 108 12.80 -3.19 2.78
N ASP A 109 13.81 -3.74 3.46
CA ASP A 109 14.81 -2.96 4.18
C ASP A 109 16.06 -2.78 3.33
N TYR A 110 16.30 -1.54 2.87
CA TYR A 110 17.45 -1.19 2.03
C TYR A 110 18.80 -1.35 2.72
N LYS A 111 18.87 -1.29 4.06
CA LYS A 111 20.13 -1.40 4.81
C LYS A 111 20.56 -2.85 4.95
N SER A 112 19.61 -3.72 5.32
CA SER A 112 19.87 -5.15 5.47
C SER A 112 19.72 -5.94 4.16
N GLN A 113 19.11 -5.33 3.14
CA GLN A 113 18.73 -5.99 1.88
C GLN A 113 17.85 -7.23 2.12
N THR A 114 16.93 -7.13 3.08
CA THR A 114 16.01 -8.23 3.43
C THR A 114 14.56 -7.78 3.43
N VAL A 115 13.67 -8.75 3.22
CA VAL A 115 12.23 -8.55 3.42
C VAL A 115 11.95 -8.68 4.91
N SER A 116 11.33 -7.66 5.48
CA SER A 116 10.89 -7.57 6.86
C SER A 116 9.40 -7.25 6.92
N ARG A 117 8.81 -7.44 8.10
CA ARG A 117 7.40 -7.07 8.33
C ARG A 117 7.22 -5.56 8.26
N SER A 118 6.21 -5.11 7.52
CA SER A 118 5.90 -3.67 7.47
C SER A 118 5.32 -3.16 8.78
N LYS A 119 5.38 -1.84 9.00
CA LYS A 119 4.72 -1.22 10.17
C LYS A 119 3.21 -1.42 10.13
N ALA A 120 2.61 -1.48 8.94
CA ALA A 120 1.21 -1.84 8.75
C ALA A 120 0.89 -3.24 9.28
N GLU A 121 1.78 -4.22 9.07
CA GLU A 121 1.60 -5.57 9.63
C GLU A 121 1.76 -5.59 11.15
N LEU A 122 2.75 -4.87 11.69
CA LEU A 122 2.93 -4.73 13.13
C LEU A 122 1.73 -4.03 13.79
N PHE A 123 1.18 -3.00 13.13
CA PHE A 123 -0.03 -2.30 13.55
C PHE A 123 -1.24 -3.25 13.59
N ARG A 124 -1.42 -4.09 12.56
CA ARG A 124 -2.48 -5.13 12.54
C ARG A 124 -2.32 -6.12 13.69
N ASP A 125 -1.10 -6.62 13.92
CA ASP A 125 -0.81 -7.56 15.01
C ASP A 125 -1.09 -6.95 16.38
N LYS A 126 -0.67 -5.70 16.59
CA LYS A 126 -0.89 -4.99 17.84
C LYS A 126 -2.37 -4.74 18.11
N LEU A 127 -3.13 -4.29 17.11
CA LEU A 127 -4.58 -4.12 17.24
C LEU A 127 -5.29 -5.44 17.51
N ALA A 128 -4.92 -6.50 16.80
CA ALA A 128 -5.48 -7.83 17.00
C ALA A 128 -5.26 -8.31 18.45
N HIS A 129 -4.05 -8.10 18.99
CA HIS A 129 -3.72 -8.41 20.37
C HIS A 129 -4.55 -7.58 21.37
N LEU A 130 -4.61 -6.25 21.20
CA LEU A 130 -5.36 -5.36 22.10
C LEU A 130 -6.88 -5.63 22.09
N LEU A 131 -7.41 -6.07 20.95
CA LEU A 131 -8.83 -6.39 20.78
C LEU A 131 -9.15 -7.85 21.08
N ASN A 132 -8.14 -8.70 21.30
CA ASN A 132 -8.25 -10.16 21.43
C ASN A 132 -9.04 -10.80 20.27
N ILE A 133 -8.63 -10.51 19.04
CA ILE A 133 -9.20 -11.05 17.79
C ILE A 133 -8.09 -11.59 16.89
N ASP A 134 -8.46 -12.34 15.85
CA ASP A 134 -7.51 -12.73 14.81
C ASP A 134 -7.04 -11.52 13.98
N ARG A 135 -5.77 -11.54 13.60
CA ARG A 135 -5.14 -10.54 12.72
C ARG A 135 -5.88 -10.36 11.38
N GLU A 136 -6.48 -11.42 10.87
CA GLU A 136 -7.26 -11.36 9.63
C GLU A 136 -8.57 -10.56 9.76
N ASN A 137 -9.01 -10.35 10.99
CA ASN A 137 -10.17 -9.51 11.29
C ASN A 137 -9.79 -8.03 11.51
N VAL A 138 -8.56 -7.63 11.16
CA VAL A 138 -8.11 -6.24 11.15
C VAL A 138 -7.77 -5.83 9.72
N ASP A 139 -8.56 -4.90 9.18
CA ASP A 139 -8.39 -4.34 7.83
C ASP A 139 -7.76 -2.94 7.92
N VAL A 140 -6.65 -2.73 7.22
CA VAL A 140 -6.08 -1.40 6.96
C VAL A 140 -6.34 -1.07 5.51
N PHE A 141 -7.15 -0.05 5.22
CA PHE A 141 -7.65 0.21 3.87
C PHE A 141 -7.40 1.64 3.37
N SER A 142 -6.79 2.51 4.19
CA SER A 142 -6.31 3.82 3.75
C SER A 142 -5.09 4.22 4.55
N VAL A 143 -4.01 4.62 3.86
CA VAL A 143 -2.80 5.20 4.44
C VAL A 143 -2.52 6.45 3.61
N GLN A 144 -2.54 7.62 4.24
CA GLN A 144 -2.46 8.91 3.54
C GLN A 144 -1.46 9.83 4.21
N LEU A 145 -0.41 10.19 3.49
CA LEU A 145 0.50 11.24 3.91
C LEU A 145 -0.18 12.60 3.85
N ARG A 146 -0.24 13.29 4.99
CA ARG A 146 -0.85 14.62 5.15
C ARG A 146 0.15 15.76 5.11
N ARG A 147 1.38 15.49 5.51
CA ARG A 147 2.48 16.46 5.56
C ARG A 147 3.79 15.73 5.44
N MET A 148 4.71 16.25 4.63
CA MET A 148 6.07 15.69 4.47
C MET A 148 7.02 16.07 5.60
N HIS A 149 6.95 17.32 6.11
CA HIS A 149 7.95 17.85 7.04
C HIS A 149 7.31 18.54 8.28
N PRO A 150 7.41 17.95 9.49
CA PRO A 150 7.74 16.54 9.72
C PRO A 150 6.61 15.62 9.21
N PRO A 151 6.92 14.35 8.85
CA PRO A 151 5.94 13.42 8.30
C PRO A 151 4.72 13.26 9.19
N LEU A 152 3.54 13.22 8.59
CA LEU A 152 2.27 13.00 9.29
C LEU A 152 1.36 12.14 8.42
N THR A 153 1.08 10.92 8.87
CA THR A 153 0.33 9.93 8.09
C THR A 153 -0.97 9.57 8.80
N ASP A 154 -2.09 9.69 8.09
CA ASP A 154 -3.40 9.27 8.56
C ASP A 154 -3.68 7.84 8.07
N VAL A 155 -4.02 6.94 8.99
CA VAL A 155 -4.37 5.55 8.71
C VAL A 155 -5.82 5.31 9.08
N ARG A 156 -6.62 4.76 8.16
CA ARG A 156 -7.96 4.23 8.47
C ARG A 156 -7.96 2.72 8.46
N PHE A 157 -8.64 2.18 9.46
CA PHE A 157 -8.70 0.75 9.70
C PHE A 157 -10.07 0.35 10.23
N ALA A 158 -10.42 -0.92 10.08
CA ALA A 158 -11.57 -1.52 10.75
C ALA A 158 -11.12 -2.80 11.44
N ALA A 159 -11.86 -3.20 12.48
CA ALA A 159 -11.66 -4.48 13.11
C ALA A 159 -13.00 -5.09 13.53
N HIS A 160 -13.09 -6.42 13.53
CA HIS A 160 -14.33 -7.11 13.87
C HIS A 160 -14.12 -8.36 14.73
N GLY A 161 -15.11 -8.64 15.57
CA GLY A 161 -15.28 -9.91 16.28
C GLY A 161 -16.63 -10.56 15.94
N SER A 162 -17.24 -10.13 14.83
CA SER A 162 -18.64 -10.38 14.43
C SER A 162 -19.66 -9.78 15.41
N PRO A 163 -20.06 -8.49 15.28
CA PRO A 163 -19.90 -7.58 14.12
C PRO A 163 -18.63 -6.70 14.15
N TYR A 164 -18.53 -5.74 13.21
CA TYR A 164 -17.50 -4.70 13.22
C TYR A 164 -17.58 -3.82 14.47
N TYR A 165 -16.43 -3.53 15.08
CA TYR A 165 -16.35 -2.68 16.26
C TYR A 165 -16.64 -1.22 15.92
N LYS A 166 -17.34 -0.52 16.81
CA LYS A 166 -17.66 0.90 16.62
C LYS A 166 -16.38 1.78 16.65
N PRO A 167 -16.35 2.89 15.88
CA PRO A 167 -15.20 3.80 15.83
C PRO A 167 -14.75 4.29 17.21
N VAL A 168 -15.69 4.54 18.12
CA VAL A 168 -15.40 5.00 19.49
C VAL A 168 -14.52 4.00 20.25
N ARG A 169 -14.78 2.69 20.11
CA ARG A 169 -13.98 1.64 20.75
C ARG A 169 -12.58 1.57 20.13
N LEU A 170 -12.51 1.58 18.80
CA LEU A 170 -11.24 1.49 18.06
C LEU A 170 -10.32 2.67 18.37
N ASN A 171 -10.86 3.89 18.27
CA ASN A 171 -10.12 5.11 18.56
C ASN A 171 -9.73 5.18 20.04
N GLY A 172 -10.61 4.75 20.95
CA GLY A 172 -10.32 4.69 22.39
C GLY A 172 -9.12 3.79 22.70
N ILE A 173 -9.07 2.59 22.12
CA ILE A 173 -7.95 1.64 22.31
C ILE A 173 -6.65 2.21 21.76
N VAL A 174 -6.66 2.77 20.55
CA VAL A 174 -5.46 3.38 19.97
C VAL A 174 -4.95 4.55 20.82
N LEU A 175 -5.86 5.37 21.36
CA LEU A 175 -5.49 6.49 22.23
C LEU A 175 -4.87 6.03 23.55
N MET A 176 -5.40 4.95 24.16
CA MET A 176 -4.87 4.39 25.40
C MET A 176 -3.49 3.74 25.23
N HIS A 177 -3.18 3.24 24.03
CA HIS A 177 -1.93 2.55 23.72
C HIS A 177 -1.05 3.31 22.72
N ARG A 178 -1.12 4.65 22.73
CA ARG A 178 -0.49 5.49 21.70
C ARG A 178 1.03 5.30 21.59
N GLU A 179 1.73 4.98 22.69
CA GLU A 179 3.18 4.72 22.68
C GLU A 179 3.54 3.33 22.15
N GLU A 180 2.58 2.40 22.13
CA GLU A 180 2.80 1.01 21.72
C GLU A 180 2.28 0.71 20.29
N VAL A 181 1.53 1.65 19.70
CA VAL A 181 0.84 1.51 18.41
C VAL A 181 1.48 2.37 17.31
N ASN A 182 2.22 3.43 17.66
CA ASN A 182 2.93 4.32 16.71
C ASN A 182 4.37 3.89 16.44
#